data_AF-A0A970YZW9-F1
#
_entry.id   AF-A0A970YZW9-F1
#
_cell.length_a   1.000
_cell.length_b   1.000
_cell.length_c   1.000
_cell.angle_alpha   90.00
_cell.angle_beta   90.00
_cell.angle_gamma   90.00
#
_symmetry.space_group_name_H-M   'P 1'
#
loop_
_entity.id
_entity.type
_entity.pdbx_description
1 polymer ?
#
loop_
_entity_poly.entity_id
_entity_poly.type
_entity_poly.pdbx_seq_one_letter_code
_entity_poly.pdbx_strand_id
1 'polypeptide(L)'
;MFKIIKKWKELEYLAYHDSLTGLLNRNWLYKNINNIKTKYVYFIDINNLHKINEKGHTFGDEYMKNIIATIKHNGTLLRYAGDEFILFSNYENEVKTNKYYSVGFSEVNQNLIEAIQKADNEMIKSKKYSKTKLINNER
;
A
#
# COMPACT_ATOMS: atom_id res chain seq x y z
N MET A 1 16.31 22.76 -25.20
CA MET A 1 16.00 21.32 -25.22
C MET A 1 16.05 20.68 -23.82
N PHE A 2 17.18 20.72 -23.09
CA PHE A 2 17.30 20.13 -21.74
C PHE A 2 16.30 20.65 -20.68
N LYS A 3 15.96 21.95 -20.71
CA LYS A 3 14.98 22.56 -19.79
C LYS A 3 13.56 21.99 -19.94
N ILE A 4 13.18 21.63 -21.16
CA ILE A 4 11.86 21.05 -21.47
C ILE A 4 11.81 19.63 -20.91
N ILE A 5 12.82 18.81 -21.21
CA ILE A 5 12.91 17.42 -20.70
C ILE A 5 12.86 17.39 -19.16
N LYS A 6 13.55 18.31 -18.47
CA LYS A 6 13.52 18.39 -17.01
C LYS A 6 12.11 18.68 -16.48
N LYS A 7 11.42 19.67 -17.05
CA LYS A 7 10.03 19.99 -16.67
C LYS A 7 9.07 18.83 -16.93
N TRP A 8 9.24 18.12 -18.05
CA TRP A 8 8.43 16.94 -18.36
C TRP A 8 8.61 15.83 -17.31
N LYS A 9 9.85 15.53 -16.92
CA LYS A 9 10.14 14.54 -15.87
C LYS A 9 9.55 14.92 -14.53
N GLU A 10 9.59 16.22 -14.19
CA GLU A 10 9.01 16.73 -12.95
C GLU A 10 7.48 16.60 -12.94
N LEU A 11 6.81 16.97 -14.04
CA LEU A 11 5.37 16.79 -14.19
C LEU A 11 4.97 15.31 -14.14
N GLU A 12 5.75 14.44 -14.79
CA GLU A 12 5.52 13.00 -14.74
C GLU A 12 5.68 12.45 -13.33
N TYR A 13 6.72 12.88 -12.61
CA TYR A 13 6.92 12.50 -11.21
C TYR A 13 5.71 12.92 -10.35
N LEU A 14 5.29 14.18 -10.45
CA LEU A 14 4.13 14.70 -9.72
C LEU A 14 2.82 13.99 -10.09
N ALA A 15 2.66 13.54 -11.33
CA ALA A 15 1.48 12.81 -11.77
C ALA A 15 1.41 11.40 -11.19
N TYR A 16 2.54 10.73 -11.00
CA TYR A 16 2.63 9.30 -10.70
C TYR A 16 3.22 8.92 -9.35
N HIS A 17 3.71 9.89 -8.58
CA HIS A 17 4.20 9.66 -7.22
C HIS A 17 3.32 10.38 -6.20
N ASP A 18 3.21 9.78 -5.02
CA ASP A 18 2.56 10.35 -3.86
C ASP A 18 3.51 11.35 -3.20
N SER A 19 3.05 12.59 -3.00
CA SER A 19 3.87 13.69 -2.49
C SER A 19 4.36 13.46 -1.06
N LEU A 20 3.65 12.64 -0.28
CA LEU A 20 3.96 12.42 1.12
C LEU A 20 5.03 11.34 1.31
N THR A 21 4.85 10.20 0.62
CA THR A 21 5.70 9.00 0.78
C THR A 21 6.78 8.88 -0.30
N GLY A 22 6.64 9.58 -1.42
CA GLY A 22 7.50 9.41 -2.60
C GLY A 22 7.28 8.09 -3.35
N LEU A 23 6.34 7.25 -2.90
CA LEU A 23 5.96 6.02 -3.59
C LEU A 23 5.15 6.33 -4.84
N LEU A 24 4.94 5.31 -5.68
CA LEU A 24 3.97 5.41 -6.77
C LEU A 24 2.56 5.65 -6.21
N ASN A 25 1.72 6.35 -6.96
CA ASN A 25 0.35 6.64 -6.58
C ASN A 25 -0.66 5.84 -7.42
N ARG A 26 -1.95 5.94 -7.10
CA ARG A 26 -3.03 5.27 -7.85
C ARG A 26 -3.09 5.62 -9.34
N ASN A 27 -2.66 6.82 -9.75
CA ASN A 27 -2.67 7.20 -11.17
C ASN A 27 -1.65 6.38 -11.95
N TRP A 28 -0.50 6.07 -11.34
CA TRP A 28 0.47 5.17 -11.94
C TRP A 28 -0.12 3.77 -12.13
N LEU A 29 -0.83 3.26 -11.12
CA LEU A 29 -1.51 1.97 -11.20
C LEU A 29 -2.50 1.94 -12.36
N TYR A 30 -3.40 2.91 -12.46
CA TYR A 30 -4.41 2.95 -13.52
C TYR A 30 -3.80 3.03 -14.92
N LYS A 31 -2.71 3.79 -15.08
CA LYS A 31 -1.99 3.86 -16.36
C LYS A 31 -1.30 2.55 -16.73
N ASN A 32 -0.80 1.81 -15.75
CA ASN A 32 0.08 0.66 -15.98
C ASN A 32 -0.58 -0.69 -15.73
N ILE A 33 -1.85 -0.75 -15.31
CA ILE A 33 -2.51 -1.98 -14.86
C ILE A 33 -2.35 -3.16 -15.85
N ASN A 34 -2.46 -2.90 -17.15
CA ASN A 34 -2.35 -3.93 -18.19
C ASN A 34 -0.91 -4.40 -18.45
N ASN A 35 0.09 -3.65 -17.99
CA ASN A 35 1.52 -3.92 -18.20
C ASN A 35 2.20 -4.51 -16.96
N ILE A 36 1.53 -4.53 -15.80
CA ILE A 36 2.08 -5.07 -14.56
C ILE A 36 2.17 -6.59 -14.69
N LYS A 37 3.39 -7.11 -14.63
CA LYS A 37 3.68 -8.55 -14.57
C LYS A 37 4.18 -8.88 -13.18
N THR A 38 3.38 -9.64 -12.44
CA THR A 38 3.64 -10.00 -11.04
C THR A 38 2.97 -11.34 -10.75
N LYS A 39 3.51 -12.11 -9.81
CA LYS A 39 2.89 -13.37 -9.35
C LYS A 39 1.93 -13.16 -8.19
N TYR A 40 2.17 -12.14 -7.38
CA TYR A 40 1.41 -11.89 -6.16
C TYR A 40 1.05 -10.43 -6.00
N VAL A 41 -0.07 -10.21 -5.31
CA VAL A 41 -0.55 -8.91 -4.86
C VAL A 41 -0.71 -8.95 -3.34
N TYR A 42 -0.19 -7.93 -2.68
CA TYR A 42 -0.48 -7.65 -1.28
C TYR A 42 -1.25 -6.34 -1.18
N PHE A 43 -2.34 -6.36 -0.43
CA PHE A 43 -3.08 -5.16 -0.04
C PHE A 43 -2.80 -4.90 1.43
N ILE A 44 -2.37 -3.68 1.75
CA ILE A 44 -1.82 -3.33 3.07
C ILE A 44 -2.56 -2.10 3.57
N ASP A 45 -3.04 -2.14 4.80
CA ASP A 45 -3.74 -1.04 5.46
C ASP A 45 -3.10 -0.74 6.82
N ILE A 46 -2.74 0.52 7.06
CA ILE A 46 -2.16 0.94 8.35
C ILE A 46 -3.25 1.02 9.41
N ASN A 47 -3.11 0.21 10.45
CA ASN A 47 -4.08 0.10 11.51
C ASN A 47 -4.18 1.41 12.31
N ASN A 48 -5.42 1.88 12.50
CA ASN A 48 -5.78 2.99 13.38
C ASN A 48 -5.09 4.33 13.07
N LEU A 49 -4.71 4.59 11.81
CA LEU A 49 -4.09 5.88 11.45
C LEU A 49 -4.96 7.08 11.84
N HIS A 50 -6.29 6.98 11.72
CA HIS A 50 -7.22 8.02 12.17
C HIS A 50 -7.04 8.42 13.64
N LYS A 51 -6.79 7.47 14.56
CA LYS A 51 -6.55 7.76 15.99
C LYS A 51 -5.21 8.47 16.21
N ILE A 52 -4.23 8.20 15.35
CA ILE A 52 -2.95 8.89 15.38
C ILE A 52 -3.11 10.31 14.85
N ASN A 53 -3.92 10.49 13.80
CA ASN A 53 -4.24 11.81 13.23
C ASN A 53 -4.96 12.74 14.23
N GLU A 54 -5.71 12.21 15.20
CA GLU A 54 -6.29 13.00 16.30
C GLU A 54 -5.22 13.73 17.14
N LYS A 55 -3.98 13.23 17.16
CA LYS A 55 -2.83 13.88 17.81
C LYS A 55 -2.13 14.91 16.92
N GLY A 56 -2.59 15.07 15.68
CA GLY A 56 -2.04 15.97 14.67
C GLY A 56 -1.73 15.26 13.36
N HIS A 57 -2.16 15.85 12.24
CA HIS A 57 -1.95 15.26 10.91
C HIS A 57 -0.48 15.06 10.56
N THR A 58 0.39 16.01 10.89
CA THR A 58 1.85 15.87 10.66
C THR A 58 2.43 14.67 11.40
N PHE A 59 1.92 14.38 12.60
CA PHE A 59 2.35 13.23 13.38
C PHE A 59 1.88 11.91 12.76
N GLY A 60 0.63 11.86 12.27
CA GLY A 60 0.13 10.71 11.52
C GLY A 60 0.87 10.47 10.21
N ASP A 61 1.20 11.53 9.49
CA ASP A 61 2.01 11.48 8.27
C ASP A 61 3.40 10.88 8.54
N GLU A 62 4.08 11.33 9.60
CA GLU A 62 5.38 10.78 10.01
C GLU A 62 5.25 9.32 10.45
N TYR A 63 4.24 9.00 11.26
CA TYR A 63 3.94 7.64 11.68
C TYR A 63 3.77 6.70 10.48
N MET A 64 2.96 7.09 9.49
CA MET A 64 2.76 6.32 8.27
C MET A 64 4.06 6.11 7.50
N LYS A 65 4.87 7.16 7.31
CA LYS A 65 6.18 7.03 6.64
C LYS A 65 7.08 6.02 7.35
N ASN A 66 7.13 6.10 8.68
CA ASN A 66 7.93 5.20 9.49
C ASN A 66 7.46 3.75 9.37
N ILE A 67 6.15 3.50 9.42
CA ILE A 67 5.59 2.15 9.23
C ILE A 67 5.92 1.60 7.84
N ILE A 68 5.71 2.39 6.79
CA ILE A 68 5.98 1.95 5.41
C ILE A 68 7.47 1.66 5.19
N ALA A 69 8.37 2.44 5.79
CA ALA A 69 9.80 2.18 5.72
C ALA A 69 10.23 0.85 6.37
N THR A 70 9.40 0.27 7.24
CA THR A 70 9.65 -1.06 7.83
C THR A 70 9.31 -2.21 6.90
N ILE A 71 8.50 -1.98 5.85
CA ILE A 71 8.08 -3.01 4.90
C ILE A 71 9.23 -3.26 3.93
N LYS A 72 9.97 -4.35 4.15
CA LYS A 72 11.00 -4.82 3.21
C LYS A 72 10.33 -5.60 2.09
N HIS A 73 10.58 -5.19 0.85
CA HIS A 73 10.02 -5.83 -0.33
C HIS A 73 11.00 -5.80 -1.50
N ASN A 74 10.81 -6.72 -2.44
CA ASN A 74 11.51 -6.82 -3.72
C ASN A 74 10.59 -6.49 -4.90
N GLY A 75 9.37 -6.01 -4.59
CA GLY A 75 8.34 -5.67 -5.56
C GLY A 75 8.14 -4.18 -5.78
N THR A 76 7.06 -3.84 -6.47
CA THR A 76 6.59 -2.47 -6.68
C THR A 76 5.56 -2.11 -5.63
N LEU A 77 5.93 -1.23 -4.69
CA LEU A 77 5.04 -0.70 -3.65
C LEU A 77 4.46 0.66 -4.08
N LEU A 78 3.16 0.83 -3.92
CA LEU A 78 2.44 2.07 -4.23
C LEU A 78 1.43 2.41 -3.13
N ARG A 79 1.15 3.71 -2.97
CA ARG A 79 0.07 4.20 -2.11
C ARG A 79 -1.21 4.32 -2.94
N TYR A 80 -2.23 3.54 -2.57
CA TYR A 80 -3.49 3.47 -3.29
C TYR A 80 -4.44 4.60 -2.87
N ALA A 81 -4.65 4.75 -1.57
CA ALA A 81 -5.45 5.80 -0.94
C ALA A 81 -5.00 5.97 0.52
N GLY A 82 -5.25 7.12 1.16
CA GLY A 82 -5.11 7.29 2.62
C GLY A 82 -3.97 6.50 3.29
N ASP A 83 -4.34 5.49 4.06
CA ASP A 83 -3.51 4.51 4.76
C ASP A 83 -3.34 3.15 4.04
N GLU A 84 -3.80 3.06 2.79
CA GLU A 84 -3.85 1.87 1.95
C GLU A 84 -2.74 1.82 0.90
N PHE A 85 -2.10 0.67 0.79
CA PHE A 85 -0.96 0.42 -0.08
C PHE A 85 -1.13 -0.89 -0.82
N ILE A 86 -0.58 -0.96 -2.03
CA ILE A 86 -0.55 -2.17 -2.85
C ILE A 86 0.91 -2.50 -3.17
N LEU A 87 1.28 -3.76 -2.96
CA LEU A 87 2.58 -4.29 -3.36
C LEU A 87 2.38 -5.38 -4.41
N PHE A 88 3.03 -5.20 -5.56
CA PHE A 88 3.16 -6.23 -6.59
C PHE A 88 4.50 -6.94 -6.41
N SER A 89 4.49 -8.24 -6.13
CA SER A 89 5.70 -9.03 -5.90
C SER A 89 5.71 -10.38 -6.60
N ASN A 90 6.92 -10.88 -6.85
CA ASN A 90 7.15 -12.24 -7.35
C ASN A 90 7.47 -13.24 -6.23
N TYR A 91 7.48 -12.80 -4.98
CA TYR A 91 7.76 -13.61 -3.81
C TYR A 91 6.50 -13.81 -2.98
N GLU A 92 6.25 -15.04 -2.59
CA GLU A 92 5.15 -15.38 -1.69
C GLU A 92 5.50 -14.98 -0.26
N ASN A 93 4.48 -14.71 0.58
CA ASN A 93 4.63 -14.40 2.00
C ASN A 93 5.62 -13.25 2.35
N GLU A 94 5.86 -12.31 1.43
CA GLU A 94 6.81 -11.20 1.62
C GLU A 94 6.40 -10.23 2.73
N VAL A 95 5.09 -9.98 2.89
CA VAL A 95 4.55 -9.11 3.93
C VAL A 95 3.44 -9.84 4.69
N LYS A 96 3.45 -9.71 6.02
CA LYS A 96 2.46 -10.32 6.93
C LYS A 96 1.86 -9.28 7.85
N THR A 97 0.59 -9.48 8.22
CA THR A 97 -0.10 -8.67 9.23
C THR A 97 0.68 -8.62 10.53
N ASN A 98 0.71 -7.43 11.14
CA ASN A 98 1.24 -7.23 12.48
C ASN A 98 0.40 -6.18 13.23
N LYS A 99 0.90 -5.69 14.37
CA LYS A 99 0.18 -4.71 15.19
C LYS A 99 -0.02 -3.35 14.49
N TYR A 100 0.82 -3.00 13.53
CA TYR A 100 0.82 -1.70 12.86
C TYR A 100 0.02 -1.68 11.56
N TYR A 101 -0.09 -2.80 10.86
CA TYR A 101 -0.82 -2.89 9.59
C TYR A 101 -1.43 -4.26 9.36
N SER A 102 -2.55 -4.28 8.64
CA SER A 102 -3.25 -5.47 8.18
C SER A 102 -2.90 -5.75 6.73
N VAL A 103 -2.72 -7.02 6.39
CA VAL A 103 -2.31 -7.47 5.06
C VAL A 103 -3.30 -8.51 4.55
N GLY A 104 -3.67 -8.36 3.29
CA GLY A 104 -4.30 -9.39 2.48
C GLY A 104 -3.44 -9.73 1.29
N PHE A 105 -3.56 -10.95 0.80
CA PHE A 105 -2.65 -11.54 -0.17
C PHE A 105 -3.43 -12.34 -1.20
N SER A 106 -3.02 -12.26 -2.47
CA SER A 106 -3.58 -13.06 -3.55
C SER A 106 -2.54 -13.37 -4.63
N GLU A 107 -2.61 -14.58 -5.19
CA GLU A 107 -1.88 -14.95 -6.40
C GLU A 107 -2.56 -14.38 -7.65
N VAL A 108 -1.74 -13.91 -8.58
CA VAL A 108 -2.15 -13.45 -9.89
C VAL A 108 -2.17 -14.63 -10.85
N ASN A 109 -3.38 -15.13 -11.09
CA ASN A 109 -3.62 -16.15 -12.10
C ASN A 109 -3.76 -15.50 -13.48
N GLN A 110 -4.98 -15.16 -13.88
CA GLN A 110 -5.28 -14.65 -15.23
C GLN A 110 -5.64 -13.17 -15.26
N ASN A 111 -6.14 -12.63 -14.14
CA ASN A 111 -6.66 -11.28 -14.07
C ASN A 111 -6.10 -10.55 -12.84
N LEU A 112 -5.31 -9.50 -13.10
CA LEU A 112 -4.70 -8.70 -12.04
C LEU A 112 -5.74 -7.93 -11.21
N ILE A 113 -6.82 -7.46 -11.82
CA ILE A 113 -7.88 -6.72 -11.13
C ILE A 113 -8.57 -7.63 -10.12
N GLU A 114 -8.86 -8.87 -10.51
CA GLU A 114 -9.45 -9.87 -9.62
C GLU A 114 -8.51 -10.21 -8.46
N ALA A 115 -7.21 -10.34 -8.72
CA ALA A 115 -6.21 -10.58 -7.67
C ALA A 115 -6.12 -9.40 -6.67
N ILE A 116 -6.17 -8.16 -7.16
CA ILE A 116 -6.21 -6.97 -6.29
C ILE A 116 -7.47 -6.98 -5.42
N GLN A 117 -8.64 -7.27 -5.98
CA GLN A 117 -9.89 -7.37 -5.23
C GLN A 117 -9.87 -8.50 -4.18
N LYS A 118 -9.27 -9.64 -4.51
CA LYS A 118 -9.09 -10.74 -3.56
C LYS A 118 -8.16 -10.33 -2.41
N ALA A 119 -7.03 -9.69 -2.72
CA ALA A 119 -6.10 -9.21 -1.72
C ALA A 119 -6.74 -8.15 -0.79
N ASP A 120 -7.55 -7.24 -1.32
CA ASP A 120 -8.32 -6.27 -0.53
C ASP A 120 -9.30 -6.97 0.42
N ASN A 121 -10.09 -7.92 -0.08
CA ASN A 121 -11.02 -8.70 0.73
C ASN A 121 -10.31 -9.48 1.87
N GLU A 122 -9.16 -10.09 1.58
CA GLU A 122 -8.34 -10.77 2.60
C GLU A 122 -7.79 -9.78 3.64
N MET A 123 -7.41 -8.56 3.23
CA MET A 123 -6.92 -7.52 4.12
C MET A 123 -8.01 -7.08 5.09
N ILE A 124 -9.24 -6.88 4.59
CA ILE A 124 -10.41 -6.54 5.40
C ILE A 124 -10.70 -7.64 6.44
N LYS A 125 -10.59 -8.92 6.06
CA LYS A 125 -10.73 -10.05 7.01
C LYS A 125 -9.64 -10.01 8.08
N SER A 126 -8.39 -9.77 7.68
CA SER A 126 -7.24 -9.66 8.60
C SER A 126 -7.41 -8.54 9.62
N LYS A 127 -7.92 -7.38 9.17
CA LYS A 127 -8.22 -6.21 10.00
C LYS A 127 -9.32 -6.48 11.02
N LYS A 128 -10.38 -7.21 10.62
CA LYS A 128 -11.46 -7.62 11.52
C LYS A 128 -10.97 -8.59 12.60
N TYR A 129 -10.23 -9.63 12.21
CA TYR A 129 -9.69 -10.62 13.14
C TYR A 129 -8.78 -9.98 14.20
N SER A 130 -7.89 -9.07 13.78
CA SER A 130 -6.98 -8.37 14.68
C SER A 130 -7.72 -7.53 15.73
N LYS A 131 -8.82 -6.85 15.33
CA LYS A 131 -9.68 -6.12 16.27
C LYS A 131 -10.37 -7.04 17.28
N THR A 132 -10.92 -8.16 16.84
CA THR A 132 -11.60 -9.13 17.72
C THR A 132 -10.64 -9.74 18.75
N LYS A 133 -9.41 -10.06 18.35
CA LYS A 133 -8.42 -10.65 19.26
C LYS A 133 -7.97 -9.68 20.36
N LEU A 134 -7.85 -8.38 20.05
CA LEU A 134 -7.53 -7.36 21.05
C LEU A 134 -8.63 -7.23 22.11
N ILE A 135 -9.90 -7.21 21.68
CA ILE A 135 -11.06 -7.13 22.60
C ILE A 135 -11.11 -8.33 23.55
N ASN A 136 -10.80 -9.53 23.05
CA ASN A 136 -10.86 -10.76 23.85
C ASN A 136 -9.67 -10.94 24.80
N ASN A 137 -8.54 -10.27 24.56
CA ASN A 137 -7.36 -10.31 25.44
C ASN A 137 -7.39 -9.24 26.55
N GLU A 138 -8.36 -8.31 26.51
CA GLU A 138 -8.59 -7.29 27.54
C GLU A 138 -9.68 -7.69 28.56
N ARG A 139 -10.16 -8.94 28.51
CA ARG A 139 -11.10 -9.55 29.46
C ARG A 139 -10.44 -10.70 30.22
#